data_AF-A0A7X7EYR7-F1
#
_entry.id   AF-A0A7X7EYR7-F1
#
_cell.length_a   1.000
_cell.length_b   1.000
_cell.length_c   1.000
_cell.angle_alpha   90.00
_cell.angle_beta   90.00
_cell.angle_gamma   90.00
#
_symmetry.space_group_name_H-M   'P 1'
#
loop_
_entity.id
_entity.type
_entity.pdbx_description
1 polymer ?
#
loop_
_entity_poly.entity_id
_entity_poly.type
_entity_poly.pdbx_seq_one_letter_code
_entity_poly.pdbx_strand_id
1 'polypeptide(L)'
;MRYIAGKHDVIINPSTWHNYYHDVFYILNEEIVIGAMLLFGLVHKKKIRPLVASVGLAVFFALIHFVFYKWIFLDRGIIGIVTLTTLFMVGFVRNSLILMTGHIGYSWALHYGWMIVMMGSIHTYMDTELWVTESEKFNMYLGSFEMLIISATMAVLTGIYWFKRPGLRPLIR
;
A
#
# COMPACT_ATOMS: atom_id res chain seq x y z
N MET A 1 0.38 13.69 4.14
CA MET A 1 -1.03 13.58 3.70
C MET A 1 -1.90 14.78 4.07
N ARG A 2 -1.93 15.31 5.31
CA ARG A 2 -2.66 16.59 5.59
C ARG A 2 -2.31 17.74 4.64
N TYR A 3 -1.02 17.88 4.31
CA TYR A 3 -0.54 18.83 3.31
C TYR A 3 -1.19 18.62 1.92
N ILE A 4 -1.41 17.36 1.51
CA ILE A 4 -2.03 17.01 0.24
C ILE A 4 -3.53 17.32 0.27
N ALA A 5 -4.20 17.04 1.39
CA ALA A 5 -5.62 17.36 1.58
C ALA A 5 -5.88 18.87 1.45
N GLY A 6 -5.02 19.70 2.05
CA GLY A 6 -5.12 21.15 1.96
C GLY A 6 -4.90 21.72 0.56
N LYS A 7 -4.24 20.98 -0.36
CA LYS A 7 -4.15 21.38 -1.78
C LYS A 7 -5.42 21.14 -2.58
N HIS A 8 -6.32 20.31 -2.05
CA HIS A 8 -7.56 19.91 -2.69
C HIS A 8 -8.78 20.44 -1.93
N ASP A 9 -8.58 21.40 -1.03
CA ASP A 9 -9.62 21.97 -0.18
C ASP A 9 -10.46 20.88 0.54
N VAL A 10 -9.76 19.87 1.08
CA VAL A 10 -10.36 18.77 1.84
C VAL A 10 -10.03 18.89 3.32
N ILE A 11 -11.07 18.84 4.14
CA ILE A 11 -10.97 18.74 5.60
C ILE A 11 -10.90 17.27 6.00
N ILE A 12 -9.99 16.95 6.93
CA ILE A 12 -9.84 15.63 7.52
C ILE A 12 -10.37 15.69 8.95
N ASN A 13 -11.47 15.00 9.20
CA ASN A 13 -12.04 14.86 10.53
C ASN A 13 -11.77 13.45 11.07
N PRO A 14 -11.27 13.30 12.31
CA PRO A 14 -11.16 11.99 12.93
C PRO A 14 -12.55 11.36 13.04
N SER A 15 -12.65 10.07 12.71
CA SER A 15 -13.92 9.34 12.86
C SER A 15 -14.01 8.71 14.25
N THR A 16 -14.60 7.52 14.39
CA THR A 16 -14.72 6.84 15.68
C THR A 16 -13.49 6.01 16.02
N TRP A 17 -13.25 5.78 17.30
CA TRP A 17 -12.22 4.84 17.77
C TRP A 17 -12.41 3.44 17.20
N HIS A 18 -13.66 3.00 17.01
CA HIS A 18 -13.99 1.72 16.40
C HIS A 18 -13.39 1.59 15.00
N ASN A 19 -13.54 2.62 14.15
CA ASN A 19 -12.99 2.62 12.80
C ASN A 19 -11.45 2.57 12.82
N TYR A 20 -10.81 3.33 13.71
CA TYR A 20 -9.35 3.28 13.87
C TYR A 20 -8.86 1.87 14.26
N TYR A 21 -9.49 1.22 15.23
CA TYR A 21 -9.12 -0.15 15.61
C TYR A 21 -9.37 -1.14 14.48
N HIS A 22 -10.54 -1.04 13.82
CA HIS A 22 -10.85 -1.86 12.65
C HIS A 22 -9.74 -1.75 11.61
N ASP A 23 -9.28 -0.54 11.30
CA ASP A 23 -8.29 -0.31 10.24
C ASP A 23 -6.89 -0.82 10.61
N VAL A 24 -6.49 -0.70 11.88
CA VAL A 24 -5.25 -1.31 12.39
C VAL A 24 -5.24 -2.82 12.15
N PHE A 25 -6.33 -3.50 12.51
CA PHE A 25 -6.44 -4.95 12.33
C PHE A 25 -6.67 -5.36 10.88
N TYR A 26 -7.38 -4.55 10.11
CA TYR A 26 -7.56 -4.74 8.67
C TYR A 26 -6.21 -4.74 7.95
N ILE A 27 -5.39 -3.72 8.22
CA ILE A 27 -4.04 -3.57 7.66
C ILE A 27 -3.13 -4.72 8.12
N LEU A 28 -3.25 -5.16 9.37
CA LEU A 28 -2.50 -6.32 9.87
C LEU A 28 -2.91 -7.61 9.17
N ASN A 29 -4.21 -7.84 8.99
CA ASN A 29 -4.74 -9.02 8.31
C ASN A 29 -4.34 -9.06 6.84
N GLU A 30 -4.37 -7.92 6.15
CA GLU A 30 -3.85 -7.81 4.79
C GLU A 30 -2.38 -8.23 4.75
N GLU A 31 -1.59 -7.78 5.73
CA GLU A 31 -0.16 -8.04 5.74
C GLU A 31 0.21 -9.48 6.10
N ILE A 32 -0.62 -10.15 6.90
CA ILE A 32 -0.49 -11.58 7.18
C ILE A 32 -0.90 -12.39 5.94
N VAL A 33 -2.12 -12.16 5.42
CA VAL A 33 -2.74 -13.03 4.42
C VAL A 33 -2.20 -12.73 3.02
N ILE A 34 -2.30 -11.49 2.58
CA ILE A 34 -1.93 -11.07 1.22
C ILE A 34 -0.42 -10.85 1.13
N GLY A 35 0.19 -10.28 2.17
CA GLY A 35 1.64 -10.12 2.26
C GLY A 35 2.35 -11.45 2.53
N ALA A 36 2.50 -11.80 3.80
CA ALA A 36 3.43 -12.84 4.23
C ALA A 36 3.07 -14.26 3.78
N MET A 37 1.81 -14.69 3.97
CA MET A 37 1.40 -16.06 3.64
C MET A 37 1.53 -16.35 2.14
N LEU A 38 1.03 -15.45 1.29
CA LEU A 38 1.17 -15.60 -0.17
C LEU A 38 2.63 -15.52 -0.58
N LEU A 39 3.38 -14.52 -0.12
CA LEU A 39 4.75 -14.29 -0.54
C LEU A 39 5.68 -15.44 -0.12
N PHE A 40 5.57 -15.92 1.12
CA PHE A 40 6.31 -17.10 1.58
C PHE A 40 5.83 -18.38 0.90
N GLY A 41 4.55 -18.50 0.55
CA GLY A 41 4.05 -19.61 -0.27
C GLY A 41 4.72 -19.65 -1.64
N LEU A 42 4.80 -18.51 -2.34
CA LEU A 42 5.45 -18.38 -3.64
C LEU A 42 6.96 -18.70 -3.57
N VAL A 43 7.65 -18.18 -2.56
CA VAL A 43 9.11 -18.35 -2.44
C VAL A 43 9.47 -19.74 -1.90
N HIS A 44 8.85 -20.19 -0.81
CA HIS A 44 9.27 -21.42 -0.12
C HIS A 44 8.62 -22.68 -0.69
N LYS A 45 7.33 -22.65 -1.03
CA LYS A 45 6.61 -23.81 -1.58
C LYS A 45 6.76 -23.90 -3.10
N LYS A 46 6.57 -22.80 -3.82
CA LYS A 46 6.65 -22.77 -5.29
C LYS A 46 8.07 -22.50 -5.83
N LYS A 47 9.04 -22.22 -4.95
CA LYS A 47 10.46 -21.98 -5.30
C LYS A 47 10.66 -20.84 -6.31
N ILE A 48 9.73 -19.89 -6.35
CA ILE A 48 9.86 -18.71 -7.21
C ILE A 48 10.97 -17.83 -6.65
N ARG A 49 11.79 -17.25 -7.54
CA ARG A 49 12.85 -16.31 -7.15
C ARG A 49 12.27 -15.17 -6.30
N PRO A 50 12.82 -14.85 -5.11
CA PRO A 50 12.24 -13.87 -4.19
C PRO A 50 11.93 -12.52 -4.82
N LEU A 51 12.85 -11.99 -5.63
CA LEU A 51 12.65 -10.73 -6.35
C LEU A 51 11.47 -10.80 -7.34
N VAL A 52 11.34 -11.91 -8.07
CA VAL A 52 10.24 -12.13 -9.02
C VAL A 52 8.91 -12.26 -8.29
N ALA A 53 8.88 -12.98 -7.17
CA ALA A 53 7.68 -13.08 -6.34
C ALA A 53 7.26 -11.71 -5.78
N SER A 54 8.22 -10.92 -5.29
CA SER A 54 7.98 -9.56 -4.77
C SER A 54 7.37 -8.64 -5.84
N VAL A 55 8.01 -8.56 -7.01
CA VAL A 55 7.55 -7.73 -8.13
C VAL A 55 6.21 -8.23 -8.67
N GLY A 56 6.06 -9.53 -8.89
CA GLY A 56 4.83 -10.12 -9.43
C GLY A 56 3.64 -9.90 -8.51
N LEU A 57 3.81 -10.09 -7.19
CA LEU A 57 2.76 -9.85 -6.22
C LEU A 57 2.42 -8.35 -6.11
N ALA A 58 3.40 -7.46 -6.23
CA ALA A 58 3.16 -6.02 -6.25
C ALA A 58 2.36 -5.56 -7.48
N VAL A 59 2.67 -6.11 -8.66
CA VAL A 59 1.87 -5.87 -9.89
C VAL A 59 0.45 -6.38 -9.72
N PHE A 60 0.29 -7.62 -9.24
CA PHE A 60 -1.02 -8.21 -8.98
C PHE A 60 -1.84 -7.35 -7.99
N PHE A 61 -1.21 -6.89 -6.92
CA PHE A 61 -1.84 -6.04 -5.91
C PHE A 61 -2.33 -4.72 -6.49
N ALA A 62 -1.51 -4.02 -7.27
CA ALA A 62 -1.93 -2.77 -7.92
C ALA A 62 -3.10 -3.01 -8.90
N LEU A 63 -3.05 -4.08 -9.70
CA LEU A 63 -4.10 -4.40 -10.66
C LEU A 63 -5.42 -4.79 -9.99
N ILE A 64 -5.37 -5.56 -8.89
CA ILE A 64 -6.61 -5.95 -8.22
C ILE A 64 -7.29 -4.76 -7.55
N HIS A 65 -6.54 -3.75 -7.09
CA HIS A 65 -7.12 -2.48 -6.63
C HIS A 65 -7.88 -1.78 -7.75
N PHE A 66 -7.30 -1.70 -8.96
CA PHE A 66 -8.03 -1.16 -10.11
C PHE A 66 -9.33 -1.93 -10.38
N VAL A 67 -9.28 -3.28 -10.36
CA VAL A 67 -10.44 -4.14 -10.59
C VAL A 67 -11.52 -3.91 -9.52
N PHE A 68 -11.12 -3.86 -8.25
CA PHE A 68 -12.04 -3.71 -7.12
C PHE A 68 -12.77 -2.37 -7.18
N TYR A 69 -12.06 -1.27 -7.35
CA TYR A 69 -12.68 0.05 -7.43
C TYR A 69 -13.51 0.25 -8.69
N LYS A 70 -13.15 -0.39 -9.82
CA LYS A 70 -13.91 -0.22 -11.06
C LYS A 70 -15.21 -1.04 -11.07
N TRP A 71 -15.22 -2.23 -10.47
CA TRP A 71 -16.31 -3.19 -10.68
C TRP A 71 -16.92 -3.79 -9.41
N ILE A 72 -16.14 -3.98 -8.34
CA ILE A 72 -16.57 -4.79 -7.19
C ILE A 72 -17.14 -3.93 -6.07
N PHE A 73 -16.45 -2.84 -5.71
CA PHE A 73 -16.88 -1.99 -4.60
C PHE A 73 -18.15 -1.23 -4.93
N LEU A 74 -18.92 -0.89 -3.89
CA LEU A 74 -20.15 -0.11 -4.00
C LEU A 74 -19.83 1.34 -4.40
N ASP A 75 -18.76 1.89 -3.84
CA ASP A 75 -18.24 3.20 -4.16
C ASP A 75 -17.25 3.11 -5.34
N ARG A 76 -17.83 2.95 -6.54
CA ARG A 76 -17.04 2.70 -7.75
C ARG A 76 -16.33 3.96 -8.22
N GLY A 77 -15.09 3.80 -8.65
CA GLY A 77 -14.32 4.86 -9.26
C GLY A 77 -13.15 4.34 -10.08
N ILE A 78 -12.40 5.26 -10.68
CA ILE A 78 -11.25 4.91 -11.52
C ILE A 78 -9.98 5.26 -10.76
N ILE A 79 -9.17 4.26 -10.44
CA ILE A 79 -7.84 4.48 -9.89
C ILE A 79 -6.91 4.91 -11.03
N GLY A 80 -6.31 6.09 -10.88
CA GLY A 80 -5.43 6.69 -11.87
C GLY A 80 -4.10 5.95 -12.00
N ILE A 81 -3.45 6.10 -13.16
CA ILE A 81 -2.17 5.41 -13.43
C ILE A 81 -1.06 5.79 -12.45
N VAL A 82 -1.03 7.04 -11.98
CA VAL A 82 -0.07 7.50 -10.97
C VAL A 82 -0.29 6.76 -9.65
N THR A 83 -1.55 6.63 -9.22
CA THR A 83 -1.92 5.86 -8.03
C THR A 83 -1.53 4.39 -8.16
N LEU A 84 -1.81 3.76 -9.32
CA LEU A 84 -1.41 2.37 -9.55
C LEU A 84 0.11 2.20 -9.51
N THR A 85 0.84 3.17 -10.03
CA THR A 85 2.31 3.20 -10.00
C THR A 85 2.81 3.31 -8.55
N THR A 86 2.24 4.20 -7.75
CA THR A 86 2.53 4.34 -6.31
C THR A 86 2.20 3.04 -5.56
N LEU A 87 1.03 2.45 -5.78
CA LEU A 87 0.62 1.17 -5.18
C LEU A 87 1.60 0.05 -5.51
N PHE A 88 2.03 -0.04 -6.78
CA PHE A 88 3.05 -0.99 -7.19
C PHE A 88 4.37 -0.76 -6.45
N MET A 89 4.88 0.48 -6.39
CA MET A 89 6.14 0.81 -5.73
C MET A 89 6.10 0.49 -4.23
N VAL A 90 5.04 0.90 -3.54
CA VAL A 90 4.85 0.63 -2.11
C VAL A 90 4.69 -0.88 -1.87
N GLY A 91 3.92 -1.56 -2.71
CA GLY A 91 3.78 -3.02 -2.66
C GLY A 91 5.11 -3.75 -2.84
N PHE A 92 5.96 -3.29 -3.76
CA PHE A 92 7.30 -3.84 -3.95
C PHE A 92 8.19 -3.63 -2.73
N VAL A 93 8.15 -2.44 -2.11
CA VAL A 93 8.91 -2.15 -0.88
C VAL A 93 8.42 -3.02 0.27
N ARG A 94 7.10 -3.11 0.49
CA ARG A 94 6.47 -3.95 1.52
C ARG A 94 6.87 -5.42 1.38
N ASN A 95 6.65 -6.01 0.20
CA ASN A 95 7.04 -7.40 -0.10
C ASN A 95 8.53 -7.63 0.13
N SER A 96 9.37 -6.67 -0.29
CA SER A 96 10.82 -6.76 -0.09
C SER A 96 11.20 -6.71 1.38
N LEU A 97 10.57 -5.86 2.20
CA LEU A 97 10.80 -5.81 3.65
C LEU A 97 10.47 -7.15 4.32
N ILE A 98 9.35 -7.78 3.96
CA ILE A 98 8.97 -9.11 4.47
C ILE A 98 10.05 -10.14 4.13
N LEU A 99 10.47 -10.20 2.87
CA LEU A 99 11.47 -11.18 2.41
C LEU A 99 12.88 -10.92 2.99
N MET A 100 13.26 -9.66 3.14
CA MET A 100 14.58 -9.26 3.63
C MET A 100 14.76 -9.48 5.12
N THR A 101 13.68 -9.28 5.88
CA THR A 101 13.74 -9.32 7.35
C THR A 101 13.17 -10.62 7.92
N GLY A 102 12.40 -11.36 7.12
CA GLY A 102 11.68 -12.55 7.60
C GLY A 102 10.53 -12.23 8.56
N HIS A 103 10.19 -10.94 8.74
CA HIS A 103 9.17 -10.49 9.69
C HIS A 103 8.23 -9.47 9.05
N ILE A 104 6.95 -9.51 9.43
CA ILE A 104 5.92 -8.65 8.85
C ILE A 104 5.91 -7.23 9.43
N GLY A 105 6.46 -7.04 10.63
CA GLY A 105 6.34 -5.81 11.41
C GLY A 105 6.84 -4.54 10.70
N TYR A 106 7.93 -4.62 9.93
CA TYR A 106 8.42 -3.47 9.16
C TYR A 106 7.48 -3.12 8.00
N SER A 107 6.98 -4.15 7.31
CA SER A 107 6.01 -3.99 6.23
C SER A 107 4.68 -3.44 6.75
N TRP A 108 4.21 -3.99 7.87
CA TRP A 108 2.99 -3.56 8.54
C TRP A 108 3.09 -2.12 9.06
N ALA A 109 4.20 -1.74 9.71
CA ALA A 109 4.41 -0.38 10.19
C ALA A 109 4.44 0.62 9.03
N LEU A 110 5.09 0.26 7.91
CA LEU A 110 5.08 1.07 6.70
C LEU A 110 3.66 1.19 6.14
N HIS A 111 2.94 0.08 6.00
CA HIS A 111 1.58 0.06 5.46
C HIS A 111 0.63 0.89 6.33
N TYR A 112 0.69 0.70 7.65
CA TYR A 112 -0.09 1.46 8.62
C TYR A 112 0.20 2.97 8.53
N GLY A 113 1.48 3.36 8.53
CA GLY A 113 1.87 4.76 8.37
C GLY A 113 1.40 5.37 7.05
N TRP A 114 1.29 4.56 6.00
CA TRP A 114 0.76 4.98 4.70
C TRP A 114 -0.74 5.21 4.70
N MET A 115 -1.50 4.42 5.48
CA MET A 115 -2.97 4.46 5.47
C MET A 115 -3.57 5.29 6.59
N ILE A 116 -2.81 5.66 7.63
CA ILE A 116 -3.32 6.30 8.87
C ILE A 116 -4.12 7.60 8.65
N VAL A 117 -3.88 8.31 7.56
CA VAL A 117 -4.63 9.53 7.23
C VAL A 117 -5.85 9.22 6.35
N MET A 118 -5.82 8.15 5.55
CA MET A 118 -6.89 7.76 4.61
C MET A 118 -7.98 6.90 5.25
N MET A 119 -7.55 6.03 6.17
CA MET A 119 -8.38 5.08 6.91
C MET A 119 -8.58 5.61 8.34
N GLY A 120 -9.80 5.46 8.85
CA GLY A 120 -10.18 5.91 10.19
C GLY A 120 -10.60 7.38 10.28
N SER A 121 -10.64 8.09 9.16
CA SER A 121 -11.00 9.51 9.09
C SER A 121 -12.03 9.81 8.01
N ILE A 122 -12.88 10.79 8.28
CA ILE A 122 -13.86 11.33 7.35
C ILE A 122 -13.20 12.47 6.58
N HIS A 123 -13.41 12.48 5.27
CA HIS A 123 -12.89 13.50 4.37
C HIS A 123 -14.04 14.19 3.68
N THR A 124 -14.04 15.52 3.69
CA THR A 124 -15.09 16.34 3.09
C THR A 124 -14.50 17.48 2.29
N TYR A 125 -15.01 17.71 1.09
CA TYR A 125 -14.67 18.91 0.32
C TYR A 125 -15.25 20.15 1.00
N MET A 126 -14.47 21.23 1.09
CA MET A 126 -14.86 22.46 1.80
C MET A 126 -15.97 23.25 1.10
N ASP A 127 -16.07 23.12 -0.22
CA ASP A 127 -16.98 23.89 -1.07
C ASP A 127 -18.39 23.30 -1.13
N THR A 128 -18.49 21.97 -1.13
CA THR A 128 -19.72 21.20 -1.35
C THR A 128 -20.17 20.43 -0.11
N GLU A 129 -19.30 20.30 0.90
CA GLU A 129 -19.48 19.46 2.10
C GLU A 129 -19.72 17.97 1.80
N LEU A 130 -19.54 17.56 0.54
CA LEU A 130 -19.69 16.17 0.11
C LEU A 130 -18.53 15.32 0.63
N TRP A 131 -18.82 14.06 0.94
CA TRP A 131 -17.83 13.09 1.34
C TRP A 131 -16.93 12.72 0.16
N VAL A 132 -15.62 12.71 0.42
CA VAL A 132 -14.64 12.22 -0.56
C VAL A 132 -14.72 10.69 -0.58
N THR A 133 -15.04 10.14 -1.75
CA THR A 133 -15.14 8.70 -1.97
C THR A 133 -13.81 8.00 -1.70
N GLU A 134 -13.84 6.69 -1.48
CA GLU A 134 -12.60 5.96 -1.20
C GLU A 134 -11.65 5.98 -2.41
N SER A 135 -12.19 5.82 -3.62
CA SER A 135 -11.41 5.90 -4.86
C SER A 135 -10.76 7.28 -5.08
N GLU A 136 -11.46 8.36 -4.73
CA GLU A 136 -10.92 9.72 -4.77
C GLU A 136 -9.83 9.92 -3.73
N LYS A 137 -9.99 9.40 -2.49
CA LYS A 137 -8.92 9.45 -1.48
C LYS A 137 -7.67 8.75 -1.99
N PHE A 138 -7.79 7.56 -2.60
CA PHE A 138 -6.66 6.87 -3.20
C PHE A 138 -5.98 7.73 -4.27
N ASN A 139 -6.74 8.32 -5.18
CA ASN A 139 -6.18 9.20 -6.22
C ASN A 139 -5.54 10.47 -5.68
N MET A 140 -6.19 11.12 -4.72
CA MET A 140 -5.73 12.36 -4.11
C MET A 140 -4.42 12.14 -3.36
N TYR A 141 -4.36 11.12 -2.51
CA TYR A 141 -3.18 10.89 -1.68
C TYR A 141 -2.11 10.12 -2.42
N LEU A 142 -2.40 8.92 -2.91
CA LEU A 142 -1.41 8.05 -3.53
C LEU A 142 -1.07 8.47 -4.97
N GLY A 143 -1.97 9.20 -5.64
CA GLY A 143 -1.72 9.79 -6.94
C GLY A 143 -0.98 11.14 -6.90
N SER A 144 -0.69 11.67 -5.71
CA SER A 144 0.10 12.91 -5.58
C SER A 144 1.57 12.72 -5.95
N PHE A 145 2.20 13.77 -6.47
CA PHE A 145 3.62 13.74 -6.83
C PHE A 145 4.53 13.50 -5.63
N GLU A 146 4.16 14.02 -4.46
CA GLU A 146 4.89 13.81 -3.21
C GLU A 146 4.96 12.32 -2.88
N MET A 147 3.82 11.64 -2.93
CA MET A 147 3.76 10.20 -2.63
C MET A 147 4.46 9.37 -3.70
N LEU A 148 4.38 9.78 -4.97
CA LEU A 148 5.12 9.14 -6.06
C LEU A 148 6.64 9.24 -5.84
N ILE A 149 7.16 10.42 -5.51
CA ILE A 149 8.60 10.65 -5.28
C ILE A 149 9.10 9.83 -4.08
N ILE A 150 8.36 9.85 -2.96
CA ILE A 150 8.75 9.08 -1.77
C ILE A 150 8.76 7.57 -2.10
N SER A 151 7.71 7.09 -2.76
CA SER A 151 7.59 5.67 -3.14
C SER A 151 8.68 5.24 -4.12
N ALA A 152 8.97 6.06 -5.13
CA ALA A 152 10.02 5.81 -6.10
C ALA A 152 11.40 5.77 -5.42
N THR A 153 11.68 6.72 -4.53
CA THR A 153 12.93 6.75 -3.77
C THR A 153 13.10 5.49 -2.93
N MET A 154 12.06 5.09 -2.19
CA MET A 154 12.09 3.86 -1.39
C MET A 154 12.27 2.62 -2.27
N ALA A 155 11.53 2.51 -3.37
CA ALA A 155 11.62 1.38 -4.29
C ALA A 155 13.02 1.27 -4.93
N VAL A 156 13.63 2.39 -5.32
CA VAL A 156 15.00 2.44 -5.85
C VAL A 156 16.01 1.98 -4.80
N LEU A 157 15.92 2.49 -3.57
CA LEU A 157 16.80 2.07 -2.47
C LEU A 157 16.67 0.58 -2.15
N THR A 158 15.43 0.07 -2.11
CA THR A 158 15.14 -1.35 -1.95
C THR A 158 15.73 -2.17 -3.11
N GLY A 159 15.60 -1.70 -4.35
CA GLY A 159 16.19 -2.34 -5.52
C GLY A 159 17.72 -2.40 -5.46
N ILE A 160 18.38 -1.29 -5.12
CA ILE A 160 19.83 -1.24 -4.90
C ILE A 160 20.25 -2.24 -3.82
N TYR A 161 19.49 -2.35 -2.73
CA TYR A 161 19.77 -3.30 -1.66
C TYR A 161 19.66 -4.76 -2.13
N TRP A 162 18.66 -5.11 -2.95
CA TRP A 162 18.57 -6.42 -3.59
C TRP A 162 19.82 -6.74 -4.43
N PHE A 163 20.31 -5.79 -5.23
CA PHE A 163 21.50 -5.99 -6.09
C PHE A 163 22.80 -6.10 -5.30
N LYS A 164 22.95 -5.37 -4.19
CA LYS A 164 24.12 -5.47 -3.30
C LYS A 164 24.14 -6.78 -2.49
N ARG A 165 22.99 -7.44 -2.34
CA ARG A 165 22.86 -8.74 -1.65
C ARG A 165 22.13 -9.75 -2.55
N PRO A 166 22.76 -10.22 -3.65
CA PRO A 166 22.14 -11.13 -4.61
C PRO A 166 21.86 -12.55 -4.08
N GLY A 167 21.97 -12.75 -2.77
CA GLY A 167 21.75 -14.00 -2.08
C GLY A 167 20.95 -13.82 -0.82
N LEU A 168 19.75 -13.23 -0.90
CA LEU A 168 18.68 -13.51 0.06
C LEU A 168 18.35 -15.01 -0.03
N ARG A 169 19.26 -15.81 0.53
CA ARG A 169 18.98 -17.15 1.00
C ARG A 169 17.87 -16.94 2.02
N PRO A 170 16.77 -17.70 1.95
CA PRO A 170 15.77 -17.64 3.00
C PRO A 170 16.50 -17.80 4.34
N LEU A 171 16.39 -16.77 5.18
CA LEU A 171 16.91 -16.79 6.54
C LEU A 171 16.03 -17.75 7.33
N ILE A 172 16.26 -19.06 7.20
CA ILE A 172 15.74 -20.05 8.15
C ILE A 172 16.81 -21.16 8.31
N ARG A 173 17.42 -21.14 9.50
CA ARG A 173 17.82 -22.36 10.24
C ARG A 173 16.56 -23.06 10.71
#